data_AF-A0A7W1FCK7-F1
#
_entry.id   AF-A0A7W1FCK7-F1
#
_cell.length_a   1.000
_cell.length_b   1.000
_cell.length_c   1.000
_cell.angle_alpha   90.00
_cell.angle_beta   90.00
_cell.angle_gamma   90.00
#
_symmetry.space_group_name_H-M   'P 1'
#
loop_
_entity.id
_entity.type
_entity.pdbx_description
1 polymer ?
#
loop_
_entity_poly.entity_id
_entity_poly.type
_entity_poly.pdbx_seq_one_letter_code
_entity_poly.pdbx_strand_id
1 'polypeptide(L)'
;MSFKRKFISVITLALTTVAFTTFVAAQDTNKQDDSMQQQKKFERRGGKRGFGRKGMRGGKHDGGDRMLMRSLGQLNLSDAQKEQTRGIFENFKTSTETRREEMRGLAMKKRDGIITTEESARFKEIKTQLKTSGEQMRNSVLAILTAEQRTQLDQIKEEMNKKRMERRQNRQNQQSPTVQDN
;
A
#
# COMPACT_ATOMS: atom_id res chain seq x y z
N MET A 1 20.06 -35.67 -43.08
CA MET A 1 20.17 -34.39 -43.80
C MET A 1 20.20 -33.25 -42.78
N SER A 2 21.21 -32.40 -42.85
CA SER A 2 21.46 -31.25 -41.98
C SER A 2 20.91 -30.00 -42.66
N PHE A 3 20.12 -29.17 -41.98
CA PHE A 3 20.04 -27.75 -42.30
C PHE A 3 19.94 -26.90 -41.02
N LYS A 4 21.12 -26.37 -40.66
CA LYS A 4 21.33 -25.17 -39.84
C LYS A 4 20.63 -23.98 -40.50
N ARG A 5 20.13 -23.03 -39.70
CA ARG A 5 20.37 -21.58 -39.87
C ARG A 5 19.88 -20.79 -38.66
N LYS A 6 20.82 -20.04 -38.09
CA LYS A 6 20.66 -19.06 -37.01
C LYS A 6 20.18 -17.75 -37.64
N PHE A 7 19.16 -17.10 -37.10
CA PHE A 7 18.88 -15.70 -37.38
C PHE A 7 19.07 -14.89 -36.10
N ILE A 8 20.24 -14.25 -36.05
CA ILE A 8 20.58 -13.19 -35.11
C ILE A 8 19.95 -11.92 -35.69
N SER A 9 18.95 -11.35 -35.02
CA SER A 9 18.42 -10.03 -35.34
C SER A 9 18.86 -9.05 -34.25
N VAL A 10 19.86 -8.25 -34.59
CA VAL A 10 20.32 -7.11 -33.80
C VAL A 10 19.40 -5.94 -34.15
N ILE A 11 18.54 -5.53 -33.21
CA ILE A 11 17.75 -4.31 -33.32
C ILE A 11 18.47 -3.24 -32.50
N THR A 12 19.23 -2.40 -33.21
CA THR A 12 19.88 -1.20 -32.68
C THR A 12 18.81 -0.12 -32.56
N LEU A 13 18.38 0.20 -31.33
CA LEU A 13 17.37 1.23 -31.08
C LEU A 13 18.08 2.47 -30.52
N ALA A 14 18.33 3.44 -31.40
CA ALA A 14 18.78 4.77 -31.04
C ALA A 14 17.59 5.53 -30.42
N LEU A 15 17.73 5.96 -29.16
CA LEU A 15 16.74 6.79 -28.48
C LEU A 15 17.33 8.19 -28.26
N THR A 16 16.64 9.15 -28.87
CA THR A 16 16.92 10.57 -28.97
C THR A 16 16.77 11.30 -27.62
N THR A 17 17.58 12.34 -27.46
CA THR A 17 17.68 13.25 -26.32
C THR A 17 16.39 14.08 -26.13
N VAL A 18 15.94 14.22 -24.88
CA VAL A 18 14.94 15.22 -24.47
C VAL A 18 15.64 16.26 -23.60
N ALA A 19 15.61 17.52 -24.04
CA ALA A 19 16.14 18.66 -23.31
C ALA A 19 15.24 19.00 -22.11
N PHE A 20 15.83 19.03 -20.91
CA PHE A 20 15.17 19.50 -19.69
C PHE A 20 15.28 21.02 -19.58
N THR A 21 14.16 21.72 -19.52
CA THR A 21 14.08 23.12 -19.09
C THR A 21 13.95 23.18 -17.57
N THR A 22 14.92 23.81 -16.91
CA THR A 22 14.92 24.03 -15.46
C THR A 22 14.02 25.22 -15.11
N PHE A 23 13.00 25.00 -14.28
CA PHE A 23 12.34 26.09 -13.55
C PHE A 23 13.04 26.32 -12.22
N VAL A 24 13.54 27.54 -12.03
CA VAL A 24 14.10 28.04 -10.77
C VAL A 24 12.96 28.69 -9.97
N ALA A 25 12.65 28.16 -8.79
CA ALA A 25 11.84 28.86 -7.80
C ALA A 25 12.76 29.31 -6.66
N ALA A 26 13.08 30.60 -6.66
CA ALA A 26 13.68 31.29 -5.54
C ALA A 26 12.58 31.65 -4.54
N GLN A 27 12.72 31.26 -3.27
CA GLN A 27 12.10 31.95 -2.15
C GLN A 27 13.06 31.98 -0.95
N ASP A 28 13.65 33.15 -0.84
CA ASP A 28 13.96 33.94 0.35
C ASP A 28 14.12 33.24 1.71
N THR A 29 15.37 33.33 2.17
CA THR A 29 15.77 33.48 3.55
C THR A 29 15.01 34.60 4.27
N ASN A 30 14.42 34.28 5.43
CA ASN A 30 14.47 35.21 6.55
C ASN A 30 14.62 34.45 7.88
N LYS A 31 15.75 34.72 8.54
CA LYS A 31 16.03 34.30 9.91
C LYS A 31 15.40 35.32 10.85
N GLN A 32 14.70 34.87 11.89
CA GLN A 32 14.79 35.56 13.18
C GLN A 32 14.47 34.61 14.33
N ASP A 33 15.43 34.53 15.25
CA ASP A 33 15.35 33.95 16.58
C ASP A 33 14.17 34.52 17.37
N ASP A 34 13.56 33.69 18.22
CA ASP A 34 13.27 34.14 19.57
C ASP A 34 13.28 32.97 20.56
N SER A 35 14.31 32.97 21.39
CA SER A 35 14.45 32.14 22.57
C SER A 35 13.65 32.73 23.73
N MET A 36 12.74 31.95 24.30
CA MET A 36 12.43 31.83 25.74
C MET A 36 10.94 31.52 25.94
N GLN A 37 10.63 30.28 26.33
CA GLN A 37 9.81 30.11 27.53
C GLN A 37 10.02 28.73 28.16
N GLN A 38 10.41 28.83 29.44
CA GLN A 38 10.73 27.80 30.39
C GLN A 38 9.60 26.77 30.59
N GLN A 39 10.07 25.53 30.81
CA GLN A 39 9.61 24.61 31.85
C GLN A 39 8.09 24.48 32.07
N LYS A 40 7.51 23.45 31.45
CA LYS A 40 6.47 22.66 32.12
C LYS A 40 6.97 21.25 32.36
N LYS A 41 7.23 20.97 33.64
CA LYS A 41 7.39 19.64 34.23
C LYS A 41 6.36 18.68 33.64
N PHE A 42 6.84 17.65 32.92
CA PHE A 42 6.07 16.44 32.70
C PHE A 42 6.05 15.65 34.01
N GLU A 43 5.08 15.95 34.87
CA GLU A 43 4.69 15.04 35.94
C GLU A 43 4.21 13.74 35.31
N ARG A 44 5.03 12.71 35.46
CA ARG A 44 4.69 11.30 35.20
C ARG A 44 3.59 10.88 36.17
N ARG A 45 2.34 11.23 35.85
CA ARG A 45 1.17 10.71 36.54
C ARG A 45 0.89 9.31 36.00
N GLY A 46 1.21 8.31 36.82
CA GLY A 46 0.87 6.91 36.60
C GLY A 46 -0.64 6.74 36.47
N GLY A 47 -1.13 6.86 35.25
CA GLY A 47 -2.48 6.45 34.87
C GLY A 47 -2.50 4.95 34.67
N LYS A 48 -3.18 4.26 35.59
CA LYS A 48 -3.49 2.83 35.54
C LYS A 48 -3.79 2.38 34.10
N ARG A 49 -3.02 1.38 33.64
CA ARG A 49 -3.32 0.57 32.45
C ARG A 49 -4.68 -0.10 32.64
N GLY A 50 -5.75 0.61 32.31
CA GLY A 50 -7.04 0.02 32.03
C GLY A 50 -6.94 -0.73 30.70
N PHE A 51 -6.59 -2.02 30.77
CA PHE A 51 -6.78 -2.98 29.68
C PHE A 51 -8.28 -3.18 29.44
N GLY A 52 -8.95 -2.14 28.96
CA GLY A 52 -10.30 -2.18 28.43
C GLY A 52 -10.27 -2.84 27.05
N ARG A 53 -10.50 -4.16 27.04
CA ARG A 53 -10.90 -4.93 25.86
C ARG A 53 -12.12 -4.26 25.20
N LYS A 54 -11.90 -3.35 24.25
CA LYS A 54 -12.95 -2.88 23.34
C LYS A 54 -12.31 -2.45 22.02
N GLY A 55 -12.41 -3.31 21.01
CA GLY A 55 -12.37 -2.86 19.61
C GLY A 55 -11.08 -3.10 18.80
N MET A 56 -10.32 -4.18 18.99
CA MET A 56 -9.38 -4.65 17.95
C MET A 56 -10.11 -5.33 16.77
N ARG A 57 -11.21 -4.72 16.31
CA ARG A 57 -12.02 -5.20 15.19
C ARG A 57 -11.79 -4.27 14.00
N GLY A 58 -10.61 -4.38 13.40
CA GLY A 58 -10.27 -3.80 12.10
C GLY A 58 -9.18 -4.66 11.48
N GLY A 59 -9.46 -5.76 10.80
CA GLY A 59 -10.53 -5.94 9.82
C GLY A 59 -9.90 -6.20 8.45
N LYS A 60 -9.02 -7.20 8.37
CA LYS A 60 -8.68 -8.12 7.25
C LYS A 60 -8.68 -7.68 5.76
N HIS A 61 -9.03 -6.46 5.35
CA HIS A 61 -9.48 -6.21 3.97
C HIS A 61 -8.68 -5.21 3.13
N ASP A 62 -7.75 -4.42 3.70
CA ASP A 62 -6.98 -3.43 2.93
C ASP A 62 -5.54 -3.88 2.60
N GLY A 63 -5.33 -5.19 2.53
CA GLY A 63 -3.98 -5.77 2.51
C GLY A 63 -3.32 -5.86 1.14
N GLY A 64 -4.08 -5.90 0.05
CA GLY A 64 -3.52 -6.28 -1.27
C GLY A 64 -2.50 -5.27 -1.81
N ASP A 65 -2.87 -3.99 -1.84
CA ASP A 65 -2.00 -2.96 -2.44
C ASP A 65 -0.84 -2.60 -1.52
N ARG A 66 -1.07 -2.59 -0.21
CA ARG A 66 -0.01 -2.39 0.79
C ARG A 66 0.97 -3.56 0.82
N MET A 67 0.47 -4.78 0.64
CA MET A 67 1.32 -5.98 0.50
C MET A 67 2.13 -5.90 -0.79
N LEU A 68 1.52 -5.50 -1.92
CA LEU A 68 2.25 -5.29 -3.16
C LEU A 68 3.39 -4.29 -2.98
N MET A 69 3.11 -3.09 -2.45
CA MET A 69 4.14 -2.08 -2.17
C MET A 69 5.30 -2.62 -1.32
N ARG A 70 4.96 -3.36 -0.26
CA ARG A 70 5.98 -3.95 0.61
C ARG A 70 6.79 -5.04 -0.10
N SER A 71 6.17 -5.79 -1.01
CA SER A 71 6.84 -6.83 -1.80
C SER A 71 7.79 -6.20 -2.82
N LEU A 72 7.36 -5.14 -3.51
CA LEU A 72 8.18 -4.41 -4.47
C LEU A 72 9.42 -3.78 -3.82
N GLY A 73 9.30 -3.33 -2.57
CA GLY A 73 10.43 -2.83 -1.79
C GLY A 73 11.49 -3.88 -1.42
N GLN A 74 11.18 -5.17 -1.61
CA GLN A 74 12.13 -6.28 -1.43
C GLN A 74 12.77 -6.73 -2.74
N LEU A 75 12.28 -6.22 -3.88
CA LEU A 75 12.88 -6.47 -5.18
C LEU A 75 14.02 -5.48 -5.45
N ASN A 76 15.02 -5.94 -6.19
CA ASN A 76 16.06 -5.09 -6.75
C ASN A 76 15.51 -4.36 -7.97
N LEU A 77 14.68 -3.34 -7.74
CA LEU A 77 14.15 -2.47 -8.79
C LEU A 77 15.22 -1.46 -9.23
N SER A 78 15.32 -1.18 -10.53
CA SER A 78 16.10 -0.05 -11.02
C SER A 78 15.46 1.28 -10.58
N ASP A 79 16.23 2.36 -10.59
CA ASP A 79 15.70 3.67 -10.17
C ASP A 79 14.58 4.17 -11.11
N ALA A 80 14.71 3.90 -12.41
CA ALA A 80 13.64 4.14 -13.38
C ALA A 80 12.37 3.34 -13.06
N GLN A 81 12.50 2.04 -12.71
CA GLN A 81 11.35 1.23 -12.31
C GLN A 81 10.70 1.74 -11.02
N LYS A 82 11.50 2.20 -10.04
CA LYS A 82 11.00 2.80 -8.79
C LYS A 82 10.20 4.07 -9.06
N GLU A 83 10.71 4.95 -9.91
CA GLU A 83 10.05 6.20 -10.28
C GLU A 83 8.73 5.94 -11.02
N GLN A 84 8.73 5.06 -12.03
CA GLN A 84 7.51 4.65 -12.73
C GLN A 84 6.48 4.03 -11.79
N THR A 85 6.93 3.18 -10.87
CA THR A 85 6.07 2.56 -9.86
C THR A 85 5.43 3.64 -8.97
N ARG A 86 6.21 4.60 -8.47
CA ARG A 86 5.69 5.74 -7.69
C ARG A 86 4.64 6.53 -8.46
N GLY A 87 4.91 6.86 -9.71
CA GLY A 87 3.96 7.57 -10.57
C GLY A 87 2.64 6.81 -10.76
N ILE A 88 2.68 5.48 -10.93
CA ILE A 88 1.46 4.65 -10.99
C ILE A 88 0.66 4.73 -9.70
N PHE A 89 1.33 4.63 -8.54
CA PHE A 89 0.65 4.71 -7.24
C PHE A 89 0.09 6.09 -6.94
N GLU A 90 0.79 7.16 -7.31
CA GLU A 90 0.32 8.54 -7.18
C GLU A 90 -0.91 8.79 -8.06
N ASN A 91 -0.85 8.39 -9.33
CA ASN A 91 -1.98 8.52 -10.23
C ASN A 91 -3.19 7.69 -9.75
N PHE A 92 -2.97 6.46 -9.28
CA PHE A 92 -4.04 5.65 -8.68
C PHE A 92 -4.61 6.32 -7.42
N LYS A 93 -3.76 6.94 -6.59
CA LYS A 93 -4.21 7.66 -5.39
C LYS A 93 -5.14 8.80 -5.76
N THR A 94 -4.71 9.68 -6.67
CA THR A 94 -5.47 10.85 -7.09
C THR A 94 -6.76 10.46 -7.82
N SER A 95 -6.70 9.53 -8.78
CA SER A 95 -7.87 9.10 -9.57
C SER A 95 -8.95 8.35 -8.77
N THR A 96 -8.64 7.91 -7.55
CA THR A 96 -9.58 7.19 -6.67
C THR A 96 -9.92 7.94 -5.38
N GLU A 97 -9.36 9.13 -5.17
CA GLU A 97 -9.50 9.89 -3.92
C GLU A 97 -10.95 10.18 -3.57
N THR A 98 -11.70 10.82 -4.48
CA THR A 98 -13.12 11.14 -4.28
C THR A 98 -13.96 9.90 -3.97
N ARG A 99 -13.70 8.79 -4.66
CA ARG A 99 -14.40 7.51 -4.43
C ARG A 99 -14.09 6.92 -3.06
N ARG A 100 -12.85 7.06 -2.57
CA ARG A 100 -12.47 6.62 -1.22
C ARG A 100 -13.10 7.49 -0.15
N GLU A 101 -13.22 8.79 -0.37
CA GLU A 101 -13.89 9.70 0.56
C GLU A 101 -15.37 9.40 0.66
N GLU A 102 -16.05 9.22 -0.48
CA GLU A 102 -17.46 8.80 -0.53
C GLU A 102 -17.66 7.46 0.20
N MET A 103 -16.80 6.48 -0.09
CA MET A 103 -16.81 5.19 0.60
C MET A 103 -16.62 5.32 2.12
N ARG A 104 -15.73 6.21 2.59
CA ARG A 104 -15.53 6.45 4.02
C ARG A 104 -16.79 7.01 4.66
N GLY A 105 -17.44 7.99 4.03
CA GLY A 105 -18.70 8.55 4.53
C GLY A 105 -19.80 7.48 4.63
N LEU A 106 -19.97 6.68 3.58
CA LEU A 106 -20.93 5.57 3.56
C LEU A 106 -20.58 4.47 4.59
N ALA A 107 -19.30 4.19 4.81
CA ALA A 107 -18.86 3.25 5.83
C ALA A 107 -19.20 3.73 7.25
N MET A 108 -19.10 5.03 7.52
CA MET A 108 -19.51 5.62 8.80
C MET A 108 -21.02 5.48 8.98
N LYS A 109 -21.83 5.88 7.99
CA LYS A 109 -23.30 5.69 8.02
C LYS A 109 -23.69 4.24 8.26
N LYS A 110 -23.01 3.29 7.60
CA LYS A 110 -23.21 1.86 7.80
C LYS A 110 -22.86 1.39 9.20
N ARG A 111 -21.74 1.86 9.76
CA ARG A 111 -21.32 1.55 11.13
C ARG A 111 -22.31 2.08 12.15
N ASP A 112 -22.84 3.27 11.89
CA ASP A 112 -23.76 3.97 12.79
C ASP A 112 -25.21 3.48 12.61
N GLY A 113 -25.45 2.55 11.67
CA GLY A 113 -26.75 1.89 11.47
C GLY A 113 -27.79 2.72 10.71
N ILE A 114 -27.38 3.85 10.13
CA ILE A 114 -28.27 4.83 9.49
C ILE A 114 -28.21 4.79 7.95
N ILE A 115 -27.53 3.79 7.38
CA ILE A 115 -27.37 3.69 5.93
C ILE A 115 -28.68 3.30 5.25
N THR A 116 -29.03 3.99 4.16
CA THR A 116 -30.20 3.64 3.35
C THR A 116 -29.91 2.46 2.40
N THR A 117 -30.94 1.88 1.80
CA THR A 117 -30.79 0.82 0.80
C THR A 117 -30.00 1.30 -0.43
N GLU A 118 -30.27 2.51 -0.90
CA GLU A 118 -29.58 3.13 -2.04
C GLU A 118 -28.10 3.40 -1.72
N GLU A 119 -27.82 3.94 -0.54
CA GLU A 119 -26.45 4.17 -0.05
C GLU A 119 -25.68 2.86 0.11
N SER A 120 -26.35 1.78 0.53
CA SER A 120 -25.77 0.44 0.61
C SER A 120 -25.43 -0.13 -0.77
N ALA A 121 -26.28 0.12 -1.77
CA ALA A 121 -26.00 -0.24 -3.16
C ALA A 121 -24.82 0.57 -3.71
N ARG A 122 -24.82 1.88 -3.50
CA ARG A 122 -23.71 2.78 -3.87
C ARG A 122 -22.39 2.37 -3.22
N PHE A 123 -22.41 1.98 -1.94
CA PHE A 123 -21.24 1.46 -1.24
C PHE A 123 -20.66 0.21 -1.92
N LYS A 124 -21.51 -0.73 -2.35
CA LYS A 124 -21.07 -1.95 -3.07
C LYS A 124 -20.52 -1.61 -4.45
N GLU A 125 -21.12 -0.66 -5.14
CA GLU A 125 -20.67 -0.18 -6.44
C GLU A 125 -19.26 0.42 -6.35
N ILE A 126 -19.05 1.40 -5.46
CA ILE A 126 -17.75 2.04 -5.26
C ILE A 126 -16.70 1.01 -4.85
N LYS A 127 -17.06 0.03 -4.01
CA LYS A 127 -16.16 -1.07 -3.63
C LYS A 127 -15.69 -1.87 -4.84
N THR A 128 -16.59 -2.15 -5.77
CA THR A 128 -16.27 -2.87 -7.00
C THR A 128 -15.38 -2.03 -7.90
N GLN A 129 -15.71 -0.74 -8.08
CA GLN A 129 -14.90 0.17 -8.88
C GLN A 129 -13.47 0.32 -8.33
N LEU A 130 -13.32 0.52 -7.00
CA LEU A 130 -11.99 0.61 -6.37
C LEU A 130 -11.21 -0.69 -6.51
N LYS A 131 -11.86 -1.86 -6.46
CA LYS A 131 -11.22 -3.15 -6.69
C LYS A 131 -10.69 -3.24 -8.13
N THR A 132 -11.52 -2.90 -9.11
CA THR A 132 -11.12 -2.90 -10.53
C THR A 132 -9.96 -1.93 -10.79
N SER A 133 -10.03 -0.70 -10.27
CA SER A 133 -8.94 0.26 -10.41
C SER A 133 -7.66 -0.21 -9.71
N GLY A 134 -7.79 -0.91 -8.56
CA GLY A 134 -6.65 -1.54 -7.89
C GLY A 134 -6.02 -2.64 -8.74
N GLU A 135 -6.82 -3.50 -9.37
CA GLU A 135 -6.32 -4.55 -10.28
C GLU A 135 -5.60 -3.95 -11.50
N GLN A 136 -6.14 -2.88 -12.09
CA GLN A 136 -5.49 -2.15 -13.18
C GLN A 136 -4.14 -1.59 -12.75
N MET A 137 -4.07 -0.92 -11.59
CA MET A 137 -2.83 -0.42 -11.02
C MET A 137 -1.80 -1.56 -10.84
N ARG A 138 -2.22 -2.70 -10.28
CA ARG A 138 -1.32 -3.86 -10.11
C ARG A 138 -0.80 -4.37 -11.45
N ASN A 139 -1.64 -4.45 -12.47
CA ASN A 139 -1.24 -4.89 -13.79
C ASN A 139 -0.24 -3.92 -14.44
N SER A 140 -0.44 -2.60 -14.28
CA SER A 140 0.52 -1.59 -14.74
C SER A 140 1.88 -1.73 -14.05
N VAL A 141 1.91 -2.02 -12.75
CA VAL A 141 3.15 -2.28 -12.03
C VAL A 141 3.82 -3.56 -12.52
N LEU A 142 3.08 -4.66 -12.68
CA LEU A 142 3.62 -5.92 -13.18
C LEU A 142 4.21 -5.78 -14.59
N ALA A 143 3.61 -4.93 -15.43
CA ALA A 143 4.10 -4.67 -16.79
C ALA A 143 5.52 -4.08 -16.82
N ILE A 144 5.93 -3.34 -15.78
CA ILE A 144 7.26 -2.73 -15.68
C ILE A 144 8.32 -3.73 -15.17
N LEU A 145 7.90 -4.79 -14.49
CA LEU A 145 8.81 -5.80 -13.94
C LEU A 145 9.32 -6.76 -15.01
N THR A 146 10.58 -7.15 -14.90
CA THR A 146 11.16 -8.23 -15.70
C THR A 146 10.57 -9.58 -15.31
N ALA A 147 10.72 -10.60 -16.18
CA ALA A 147 10.24 -11.95 -15.90
C ALA A 147 10.84 -12.56 -14.62
N GLU A 148 12.12 -12.32 -14.38
CA GLU A 148 12.83 -12.75 -13.16
C GLU A 148 12.27 -12.05 -11.92
N GLN A 149 12.07 -10.73 -11.98
CA GLN A 149 11.48 -9.95 -10.88
C GLN A 149 10.05 -10.39 -10.56
N ARG A 150 9.25 -10.76 -11.57
CA ARG A 150 7.89 -11.31 -11.34
C ARG A 150 7.95 -12.64 -10.58
N THR A 151 8.88 -13.51 -10.94
CA THR A 151 9.08 -14.80 -10.25
C THR A 151 9.49 -14.58 -8.79
N GLN A 152 10.43 -13.66 -8.53
CA GLN A 152 10.83 -13.29 -7.18
C GLN A 152 9.66 -12.68 -6.39
N LEU A 153 8.84 -11.84 -7.04
CA LEU A 153 7.67 -11.24 -6.43
C LEU A 153 6.68 -12.31 -5.94
N ASP A 154 6.47 -13.37 -6.71
CA ASP A 154 5.55 -14.45 -6.34
C ASP A 154 6.10 -15.28 -5.17
N GLN A 155 7.40 -15.57 -5.15
CA GLN A 155 8.07 -16.20 -3.99
C GLN A 155 7.92 -15.36 -2.72
N ILE A 156 8.15 -14.04 -2.82
CA ILE A 156 7.98 -13.10 -1.70
C ILE A 156 6.53 -13.10 -1.20
N LYS A 157 5.54 -13.13 -2.10
CA LYS A 157 4.12 -13.20 -1.73
C LYS A 157 3.81 -14.49 -0.97
N GLU A 158 4.31 -15.63 -1.44
CA GLU A 158 4.12 -16.94 -0.78
C GLU A 158 4.72 -16.96 0.62
N GLU A 159 5.96 -16.49 0.77
CA GLU A 159 6.63 -16.41 2.06
C GLU A 159 5.86 -15.51 3.04
N MET A 160 5.39 -14.35 2.58
CA MET A 160 4.57 -13.46 3.38
C MET A 160 3.23 -14.09 3.76
N ASN A 161 2.59 -14.83 2.86
CA ASN A 161 1.36 -15.55 3.15
C ASN A 161 1.59 -16.62 4.21
N LYS A 162 2.68 -17.39 4.13
CA LYS A 162 3.08 -18.37 5.15
C LYS A 162 3.27 -17.72 6.51
N LYS A 163 4.09 -16.64 6.58
CA LYS A 163 4.30 -15.87 7.82
C LYS A 163 2.99 -15.30 8.38
N ARG A 164 2.06 -14.88 7.51
CA ARG A 164 0.74 -14.39 7.91
C ARG A 164 -0.13 -15.50 8.51
N MET A 165 -0.09 -16.70 7.95
CA MET A 165 -0.83 -17.86 8.45
C MET A 165 -0.29 -18.32 9.82
N GLU A 166 1.03 -18.41 9.96
CA GLU A 166 1.70 -18.77 11.23
C GLU A 166 1.33 -17.78 12.35
N ARG A 167 1.43 -16.48 12.07
CA ARG A 167 0.99 -15.43 13.02
C ARG A 167 -0.49 -15.55 13.39
N ARG A 168 -1.33 -16.03 12.47
CA ARG A 168 -2.76 -16.25 12.74
C ARG A 168 -2.97 -17.45 13.64
N GLN A 169 -2.25 -18.55 13.42
CA GLN A 169 -2.28 -19.73 14.30
C GLN A 169 -1.78 -19.40 15.71
N ASN A 170 -0.65 -18.71 15.83
CA ASN A 170 -0.11 -18.32 17.14
C ASN A 170 -1.10 -17.45 17.95
N ARG A 171 -1.84 -16.56 17.27
CA ARG A 171 -2.90 -15.77 17.92
C ARG A 171 -4.09 -16.61 18.36
N GLN A 172 -4.44 -17.65 17.61
CA GLN A 172 -5.51 -18.58 18.00
C GLN A 172 -5.08 -19.40 19.22
N ASN A 173 -3.87 -19.93 19.21
CA ASN A 173 -3.32 -20.71 20.34
C ASN A 173 -3.20 -19.89 21.63
N GLN A 174 -2.92 -18.58 21.53
CA GLN A 174 -2.90 -17.67 22.69
C GLN A 174 -4.29 -17.27 23.19
N GLN A 175 -5.35 -17.44 22.38
CA GLN A 175 -6.73 -17.08 22.73
C GLN A 175 -7.55 -18.26 23.26
N SER A 176 -7.04 -19.48 23.16
CA SER A 176 -7.58 -20.66 23.83
C SER A 176 -6.91 -20.79 25.20
N PRO A 177 -7.48 -20.28 26.30
CA PRO A 177 -7.03 -20.72 27.62
C PRO A 177 -7.30 -22.22 27.69
N THR A 178 -6.26 -22.99 28.02
CA THR A 178 -6.41 -24.31 28.61
C THR A 178 -7.38 -24.15 29.79
N VAL A 179 -8.65 -24.53 29.60
CA VAL A 179 -9.52 -24.88 30.72
C VAL A 179 -8.90 -26.17 31.26
N GLN A 180 -8.01 -26.01 32.24
CA GLN A 180 -7.62 -27.14 33.07
C GLN A 180 -8.86 -27.42 33.91
N ASP A 181 -9.58 -28.48 33.54
CA ASP A 181 -10.55 -29.13 34.41
C ASP A 181 -9.78 -29.57 35.68
N ASN A 182 -10.17 -28.99 36.81
CA ASN A 182 -9.81 -29.46 38.16
C ASN A 182 -10.98 -30.30 38.69
#